data_AF-A0A817QHL0-F1
#
_entry.id   AF-A0A817QHL0-F1
#
_cell.length_a   1.000
_cell.length_b   1.000
_cell.length_c   1.000
_cell.angle_alpha   90.00
_cell.angle_beta   90.00
_cell.angle_gamma   90.00
#
_symmetry.space_group_name_H-M   'P 1'
#
loop_
_entity.id
_entity.type
_entity.pdbx_description
1 polymer ?
#
loop_
_entity_poly.entity_id
_entity_poly.type
_entity_poly.pdbx_seq_one_letter_code
_entity_poly.pdbx_strand_id
1 'polypeptide(L)'
;MLLDSRDIYLLESYLISSGTYQNLTTWKIKADKCLSYSNSFGISMASLSTSSTPISSSFDSTSQFSQAWFGTAIYNFYYFQATDIPYSAHDNKLYAFSNPISSYGNSWQTNDIQTDSNIHYYRSTNTHTLHIYGDGATYGSGNFSLL
;
A
#
# COMPACT_ATOMS: atom_id res chain seq x y z
N MET A 1 -24.59 -0.44 14.53
CA MET A 1 -23.44 -0.13 13.68
C MET A 1 -22.83 -1.45 13.24
N LEU A 2 -22.59 -1.68 11.95
CA LEU A 2 -22.18 -3.01 11.42
C LEU A 2 -20.66 -3.23 11.45
N LEU A 3 -19.86 -2.17 11.62
CA LEU A 3 -18.40 -2.23 11.70
C LEU A 3 -17.91 -1.43 12.92
N ASP A 4 -16.91 -1.94 13.64
CA ASP A 4 -16.27 -1.32 14.80
C ASP A 4 -14.76 -1.63 14.90
N SER A 5 -14.13 -1.28 16.02
CA SER A 5 -12.68 -1.42 16.22
C SER A 5 -12.15 -2.86 16.22
N ARG A 6 -13.03 -3.86 16.17
CA ARG A 6 -12.67 -5.28 16.04
C ARG A 6 -12.61 -5.74 14.59
N ASP A 7 -13.07 -4.92 13.65
CA ASP A 7 -13.15 -5.27 12.25
C ASP A 7 -11.92 -4.81 11.47
N ILE A 8 -11.58 -5.61 10.45
CA ILE A 8 -10.57 -5.28 9.44
C ILE A 8 -11.29 -5.15 8.10
N TYR A 9 -11.14 -4.01 7.44
CA TYR A 9 -11.62 -3.81 6.08
C TYR A 9 -10.48 -4.04 5.07
N LEU A 10 -10.70 -4.94 4.12
CA LEU A 10 -9.73 -5.28 3.09
C LEU A 10 -9.91 -4.39 1.85
N LEU A 11 -8.84 -3.68 1.50
CA LEU A 11 -8.70 -2.90 0.29
C LEU A 11 -8.03 -3.76 -0.78
N GLU A 12 -8.84 -4.45 -1.56
CA GLU A 12 -8.35 -5.22 -2.70
C GLU A 12 -7.94 -4.31 -3.87
N SER A 13 -6.96 -4.82 -4.63
CA SER A 13 -6.33 -4.12 -5.74
C SER A 13 -5.85 -2.72 -5.32
N TYR A 14 -5.06 -2.65 -4.25
CA TYR A 14 -4.51 -1.41 -3.73
C TYR A 14 -3.23 -1.02 -4.46
N LEU A 15 -3.20 0.16 -5.10
CA LEU A 15 -2.15 0.68 -5.99
C LEU A 15 -1.84 -0.15 -7.24
N ILE A 16 -1.90 -1.47 -7.14
CA ILE A 16 -1.66 -2.42 -8.23
C ILE A 16 -2.88 -3.33 -8.35
N SER A 17 -3.45 -3.38 -9.56
CA SER A 17 -4.57 -4.25 -9.90
C SER A 17 -4.23 -5.07 -11.13
N SER A 18 -4.33 -6.40 -11.04
CA SER A 18 -4.02 -7.32 -12.13
C SER A 18 -2.64 -7.10 -12.77
N GLY A 19 -1.67 -6.61 -12.01
CA GLY A 19 -0.32 -6.29 -12.47
C GLY A 19 -0.19 -4.90 -13.12
N THR A 20 -1.21 -4.06 -13.00
CA THR A 20 -1.23 -2.70 -13.56
C THR A 20 -1.24 -1.65 -12.47
N TYR A 21 -0.42 -0.61 -12.62
CA TYR A 21 -0.39 0.54 -11.72
C TYR A 21 -1.70 1.32 -11.77
N GLN A 22 -2.16 1.80 -10.62
CA GLN A 22 -3.26 2.75 -10.53
C GLN A 22 -2.73 4.18 -10.60
N ASN A 23 -3.52 5.06 -11.20
CA ASN A 23 -3.27 6.49 -11.12
C ASN A 23 -3.25 6.95 -9.66
N LEU A 24 -2.16 7.61 -9.24
CA LEU A 24 -1.96 7.94 -7.83
C LEU A 24 -2.97 8.95 -7.29
N THR A 25 -3.42 9.91 -8.09
CA THR A 25 -4.47 10.85 -7.67
C THR A 25 -5.79 10.13 -7.38
N THR A 26 -6.19 9.21 -8.27
CA THR A 26 -7.41 8.41 -8.09
C THR A 26 -7.30 7.49 -6.88
N TRP A 27 -6.14 6.83 -6.73
CA TRP A 27 -5.85 6.00 -5.57
C TRP A 27 -5.91 6.80 -4.26
N LYS A 28 -5.30 8.00 -4.23
CA LYS A 28 -5.30 8.86 -3.05
C LYS A 28 -6.71 9.22 -2.61
N ILE A 29 -7.58 9.63 -3.54
CA ILE A 29 -8.99 9.93 -3.23
C ILE A 29 -9.69 8.73 -2.59
N LYS A 30 -9.43 7.50 -3.06
CA LYS A 30 -9.97 6.29 -2.47
C LYS A 30 -9.39 6.04 -1.07
N ALA A 31 -8.07 6.14 -0.92
CA ALA A 31 -7.37 5.87 0.33
C ALA A 31 -7.72 6.90 1.43
N ASP A 32 -7.89 8.19 1.09
CA ASP A 32 -8.37 9.23 2.01
C ASP A 32 -9.77 8.94 2.55
N LYS A 33 -10.67 8.44 1.69
CA LYS A 33 -12.01 8.00 2.12
C LYS A 33 -11.89 6.82 3.08
N CYS A 34 -11.05 5.83 2.77
CA CYS A 34 -10.81 4.69 3.65
C CYS A 34 -10.24 5.14 4.99
N LEU A 35 -9.23 6.00 5.03
CA LEU A 35 -8.70 6.56 6.28
C LEU A 35 -9.78 7.28 7.09
N SER A 36 -10.66 8.04 6.42
CA SER A 36 -11.79 8.69 7.09
C SER A 36 -12.76 7.68 7.72
N TYR A 37 -13.04 6.56 7.03
CA TYR A 37 -13.82 5.46 7.58
C TYR A 37 -13.12 4.78 8.77
N SER A 38 -11.81 4.51 8.66
CA SER A 38 -11.00 3.96 9.74
C SER A 38 -11.06 4.82 10.99
N ASN A 39 -10.86 6.12 10.85
CA ASN A 39 -10.90 7.07 11.98
C ASN A 39 -12.31 7.19 12.59
N SER A 40 -13.37 7.10 11.78
CA SER A 40 -14.74 7.26 12.26
C SER A 40 -15.25 6.04 13.05
N PHE A 41 -14.85 4.84 12.64
CA PHE A 41 -15.37 3.59 13.20
C PHE A 41 -14.34 2.83 14.06
N GLY A 42 -13.08 3.29 14.08
CA GLY A 42 -11.96 2.60 14.72
C GLY A 42 -11.51 1.35 13.98
N ILE A 43 -12.00 1.11 12.76
CA ILE A 43 -11.73 -0.13 12.01
C ILE A 43 -10.28 -0.14 11.51
N SER A 44 -9.68 -1.32 11.49
CA SER A 44 -8.35 -1.50 10.92
C SER A 44 -8.43 -1.69 9.40
N MET A 45 -7.42 -1.22 8.68
CA MET A 45 -7.34 -1.37 7.24
C MET A 45 -6.26 -2.37 6.86
N ALA A 46 -6.59 -3.26 5.93
CA ALA A 46 -5.64 -4.13 5.26
C ALA A 46 -5.66 -3.82 3.76
N SER A 47 -4.52 -3.95 3.09
CA SER A 47 -4.37 -3.71 1.66
C SER A 47 -3.86 -4.97 0.97
N LEU A 48 -4.43 -5.28 -0.20
CA LEU A 48 -3.99 -6.38 -1.04
C LEU A 48 -3.79 -5.89 -2.47
N SER A 49 -2.61 -6.10 -3.03
CA SER A 49 -2.32 -5.87 -4.45
C SER A 49 -2.46 -7.16 -5.23
N THR A 50 -2.86 -7.06 -6.51
CA THR A 50 -3.08 -8.24 -7.35
C THR A 50 -2.25 -8.21 -8.63
N SER A 51 -1.74 -9.37 -9.04
CA SER A 51 -1.15 -9.62 -10.36
C SER A 51 -2.06 -10.51 -11.21
N SER A 52 -2.06 -10.32 -12.53
CA SER A 52 -2.71 -11.25 -13.48
C SER A 52 -1.84 -12.48 -13.77
N THR A 53 -0.53 -12.38 -13.54
CA THR A 53 0.43 -13.47 -13.70
C THR A 53 0.77 -14.09 -12.34
N PRO A 54 1.08 -15.40 -12.30
CA PRO A 54 1.50 -16.05 -11.06
C PRO A 54 2.66 -15.33 -10.40
N ILE A 55 2.50 -15.04 -9.11
CA ILE A 55 3.56 -14.46 -8.30
C ILE A 55 4.53 -15.56 -7.86
N SER A 56 5.80 -15.20 -7.71
CA SER A 56 6.85 -16.10 -7.22
C SER A 56 7.60 -15.49 -6.04
N SER A 57 8.54 -16.23 -5.46
CA SER A 57 9.34 -15.76 -4.32
C SER A 57 10.19 -14.52 -4.61
N SER A 58 10.44 -14.18 -5.88
CA SER A 58 11.22 -12.99 -6.26
C SER A 58 10.36 -11.74 -6.47
N PHE A 59 9.06 -11.79 -6.21
CA PHE A 59 8.16 -10.67 -6.47
C PHE A 59 8.39 -9.47 -5.53
N ASP A 60 8.97 -9.70 -4.36
CA ASP A 60 9.44 -8.66 -3.43
C ASP A 60 10.46 -7.70 -4.06
N SER A 61 11.20 -8.15 -5.07
CA SER A 61 12.16 -7.32 -5.81
C SER A 61 11.53 -6.40 -6.86
N THR A 62 10.21 -6.47 -7.07
CA THR A 62 9.53 -5.64 -8.07
C THR A 62 9.20 -4.24 -7.56
N SER A 63 9.24 -3.25 -8.45
CA SER A 63 8.84 -1.87 -8.12
C SER A 63 7.34 -1.76 -7.77
N GLN A 64 6.52 -2.73 -8.21
CA GLN A 64 5.10 -2.82 -7.89
C GLN A 64 4.86 -3.15 -6.42
N PHE A 65 5.57 -4.15 -5.89
CA PHE A 65 5.49 -4.51 -4.48
C PHE A 65 5.93 -3.34 -3.60
N SER A 66 7.05 -2.70 -3.93
CA SER A 66 7.54 -1.56 -3.14
C SER A 66 6.56 -0.39 -3.15
N GLN A 67 6.03 0.00 -4.32
CA GLN A 67 5.05 1.09 -4.40
C GLN A 67 3.83 0.83 -3.51
N ALA A 68 3.25 -0.36 -3.62
CA ALA A 68 2.04 -0.71 -2.89
C ALA A 68 2.28 -0.85 -1.37
N TRP A 69 3.44 -1.39 -0.98
CA TRP A 69 3.84 -1.47 0.42
C TRP A 69 3.98 -0.07 1.03
N PHE A 70 4.76 0.82 0.40
CA PHE A 70 4.94 2.18 0.91
C PHE A 70 3.65 2.99 0.87
N GLY A 71 2.79 2.77 -0.12
CA GLY A 71 1.46 3.39 -0.16
C GLY A 71 0.59 2.97 1.02
N THR A 72 0.66 1.70 1.43
CA THR A 72 -0.04 1.21 2.61
C THR A 72 0.55 1.84 3.89
N ALA A 73 1.89 1.94 3.95
CA ALA A 73 2.60 2.49 5.09
C ALA A 73 2.29 3.99 5.33
N ILE A 74 2.25 4.84 4.29
CA ILE A 74 1.99 6.29 4.47
C ILE A 74 0.59 6.58 5.02
N TYR A 75 -0.37 5.68 4.80
CA TYR A 75 -1.71 5.76 5.38
C TYR A 75 -1.82 5.13 6.77
N ASN A 76 -0.76 4.50 7.27
CA ASN A 76 -0.77 3.73 8.51
C ASN A 76 -1.82 2.60 8.48
N PHE A 77 -2.02 1.97 7.32
CA PHE A 77 -2.83 0.76 7.21
C PHE A 77 -2.00 -0.43 7.70
N TYR A 78 -2.61 -1.32 8.49
CA TYR A 78 -1.90 -2.27 9.34
C TYR A 78 -1.27 -3.42 8.57
N TYR A 79 -1.92 -3.86 7.50
CA TYR A 79 -1.53 -5.08 6.79
C TYR A 79 -1.40 -4.81 5.31
N PHE A 80 -0.35 -5.37 4.71
CA PHE A 80 -0.15 -5.39 3.27
C PHE A 80 0.26 -6.79 2.82
N GLN A 81 -0.31 -7.25 1.70
CA GLN A 81 0.25 -8.34 0.91
C GLN A 81 0.05 -8.10 -0.59
N ALA A 82 0.75 -8.88 -1.40
CA ALA A 82 0.51 -9.01 -2.82
C ALA A 82 0.19 -10.48 -3.14
N THR A 83 -0.75 -10.70 -4.06
CA THR A 83 -1.11 -12.03 -4.56
C THR A 83 -1.36 -11.96 -6.07
N ASP A 84 -1.55 -13.10 -6.70
CA ASP A 84 -2.04 -13.20 -8.07
C ASP A 84 -3.49 -13.70 -8.13
N ILE A 85 -4.17 -13.35 -9.22
CA ILE A 85 -5.55 -13.77 -9.50
C ILE A 85 -5.67 -15.28 -9.73
N PRO A 86 -4.71 -15.95 -10.41
CA PRO A 86 -4.72 -17.41 -10.57
C PRO A 86 -4.41 -18.21 -9.30
N TYR A 87 -4.20 -17.56 -8.15
CA TYR A 87 -3.95 -18.25 -6.88
C TYR A 87 -5.00 -19.34 -6.62
N SER A 88 -4.54 -20.51 -6.21
CA SER A 88 -5.30 -21.75 -6.04
C SER A 88 -5.84 -22.42 -7.32
N ALA A 89 -5.84 -21.74 -8.48
CA ALA A 89 -6.15 -22.36 -9.77
C ALA A 89 -4.91 -22.99 -10.43
N HIS A 90 -3.73 -22.41 -10.21
CA HIS A 90 -2.46 -22.88 -10.78
C HIS A 90 -1.47 -23.44 -9.73
N ASP A 91 -1.35 -22.77 -8.58
CA ASP A 91 -0.54 -23.19 -7.44
C ASP A 91 -1.28 -22.80 -6.14
N ASN A 92 -1.25 -23.69 -5.14
CA ASN A 92 -1.85 -23.48 -3.82
C ASN A 92 -0.84 -22.86 -2.83
N LYS A 93 0.25 -22.29 -3.34
CA LYS A 93 1.29 -21.67 -2.55
C LYS A 93 1.06 -20.17 -2.42
N LEU A 94 0.75 -19.73 -1.19
CA LEU A 94 0.74 -18.31 -0.86
C LEU A 94 2.17 -17.87 -0.51
N TYR A 95 2.70 -16.92 -1.26
CA TYR A 95 3.99 -16.31 -0.95
C TYR A 95 3.81 -15.24 0.13
N ALA A 96 4.67 -15.28 1.15
CA ALA A 96 4.76 -14.25 2.16
C ALA A 96 5.97 -13.37 1.87
N PHE A 97 5.74 -12.07 1.67
CA PHE A 97 6.81 -11.11 1.38
C PHE A 97 7.23 -10.34 2.62
N SER A 98 8.54 -10.18 2.79
CA SER A 98 9.10 -9.36 3.87
C SER A 98 8.80 -7.89 3.63
N ASN A 99 8.65 -7.13 4.72
CA ASN A 99 8.56 -5.67 4.63
C ASN A 99 9.89 -5.10 4.09
N PRO A 100 9.87 -4.15 3.14
CA PRO A 100 11.08 -3.48 2.64
C PRO A 100 11.89 -2.76 3.72
N ILE A 101 11.24 -2.33 4.81
CA ILE A 101 11.88 -1.73 5.97
C ILE A 101 11.22 -2.26 7.25
N SER A 102 12.03 -2.61 8.25
CA SER A 102 11.56 -3.21 9.51
C SER A 102 10.98 -2.19 10.49
N SER A 103 11.39 -0.93 10.40
CA SER A 103 10.84 0.20 11.16
C SER A 103 11.14 1.50 10.45
N TYR A 104 10.15 2.38 10.35
CA TYR A 104 10.29 3.72 9.81
C TYR A 104 9.95 4.79 10.85
N GLY A 105 10.06 4.49 12.14
CA GLY A 105 9.72 5.40 13.24
C GLY A 105 8.45 4.99 14.00
N ASN A 106 8.07 5.80 14.98
CA ASN A 106 6.95 5.51 15.89
C ASN A 106 5.93 6.65 16.01
N SER A 107 6.17 7.78 15.35
CA SER A 107 5.23 8.90 15.32
C SER A 107 5.28 9.62 13.97
N TRP A 108 4.12 10.07 13.51
CA TRP A 108 3.99 10.88 12.30
C TRP A 108 4.29 12.34 12.62
N GLN A 109 5.08 13.01 11.79
CA GLN A 109 5.32 14.46 11.90
C GLN A 109 4.08 15.26 11.48
N THR A 110 3.35 14.76 10.50
CA THR A 110 2.11 15.35 10.00
C THR A 110 1.01 14.30 9.87
N ASN A 111 -0.24 14.71 10.06
CA ASN A 111 -1.39 13.86 9.77
C ASN A 111 -1.63 13.73 8.26
N ASP A 112 -1.32 14.78 7.51
CA ASP A 112 -1.58 14.84 6.08
C ASP A 112 -0.45 14.24 5.26
N ILE A 113 -0.84 13.45 4.26
CA ILE A 113 0.04 12.99 3.18
C ILE A 113 0.30 14.17 2.25
N GLN A 114 1.58 14.47 2.06
CA GLN A 114 2.06 15.57 1.24
C GLN A 114 2.20 15.13 -0.22
N THR A 115 2.25 16.11 -1.13
CA THR A 115 2.45 15.90 -2.57
C THR A 115 3.19 17.10 -3.15
N ASP A 116 4.10 16.85 -4.09
CA ASP A 116 4.71 17.89 -4.93
C ASP A 116 4.16 17.87 -6.37
N SER A 117 3.56 16.75 -6.78
CA SER A 117 3.11 16.47 -8.12
C SER A 117 2.13 15.28 -8.12
N ASN A 118 1.33 15.13 -9.18
CA ASN A 118 0.36 14.03 -9.29
C ASN A 118 1.01 12.63 -9.42
N ILE A 119 2.35 12.56 -9.48
CA ILE A 119 3.11 11.32 -9.58
C ILE A 119 3.93 11.02 -8.31
N HIS A 120 3.85 11.85 -7.27
CA HIS A 120 4.61 11.66 -6.05
C HIS A 120 3.84 12.13 -4.81
N TYR A 121 3.73 11.20 -3.86
CA TYR A 121 3.17 11.45 -2.54
C TYR A 121 4.15 10.96 -1.47
N TYR A 122 4.17 11.65 -0.34
CA TYR A 122 5.07 11.31 0.75
C TYR A 122 4.50 11.66 2.12
N ARG A 123 5.05 11.03 3.15
CA ARG A 123 4.72 11.35 4.54
C ARG A 123 5.90 11.05 5.45
N SER A 124 6.15 11.94 6.39
CA SER A 124 7.30 11.87 7.29
C SER A 124 6.91 11.37 8.67
N THR A 125 7.75 10.51 9.24
CA THR A 125 7.74 10.15 10.66
C THR A 125 8.81 10.92 11.41
N ASN A 126 9.07 10.57 12.66
CA ASN A 126 10.20 11.09 13.42
C ASN A 126 11.58 10.62 12.94
N THR A 127 11.69 9.67 12.01
CA THR A 127 12.99 9.11 11.58
C THR A 127 13.17 9.01 10.06
N HIS A 128 12.06 8.94 9.31
CA HIS A 128 12.10 8.71 7.87
C HIS A 128 11.07 9.56 7.15
N THR A 129 11.31 9.84 5.87
CA THR A 129 10.25 10.20 4.93
C THR A 129 9.99 9.02 4.01
N LEU A 130 8.73 8.59 3.95
CA LEU A 130 8.26 7.52 3.08
C LEU A 130 7.70 8.12 1.80
N HIS A 131 8.09 7.55 0.66
CA HIS A 131 7.74 8.07 -0.66
C HIS A 131 7.07 7.00 -1.51
N ILE A 132 6.09 7.44 -2.30
CA ILE A 132 5.55 6.67 -3.41
C ILE A 132 5.61 7.48 -4.70
N TYR A 133 6.00 6.82 -5.78
CA TYR A 133 6.09 7.39 -7.11
C TYR A 133 5.29 6.56 -8.09
N GLY A 134 4.71 7.18 -9.12
CA GLY A 134 4.10 6.44 -10.21
C GLY A 134 3.24 7.28 -11.15
N ASP A 135 3.17 6.85 -12.40
CA ASP A 135 2.38 7.49 -13.46
C ASP A 135 0.99 6.85 -13.63
N GLY A 136 0.75 5.72 -12.96
CA GLY A 136 -0.48 4.94 -13.10
C GLY A 136 -0.60 4.18 -14.40
N ALA A 137 0.50 3.97 -15.11
CA ALA A 137 0.53 3.24 -16.38
C ALA A 137 1.78 2.38 -16.52
N THR A 138 2.96 3.00 -16.62
CA THR A 138 4.21 2.32 -16.99
C THR A 138 5.15 2.12 -15.81
N TYR A 139 5.04 2.95 -14.79
CA TYR A 139 5.99 3.00 -13.70
C TYR A 139 5.32 3.27 -12.36
N GLY A 140 5.85 2.63 -11.33
CA GLY A 140 5.61 2.94 -9.95
C GLY A 140 6.72 2.37 -9.08
N SER A 141 7.05 3.06 -8.00
CA SER A 141 7.98 2.56 -6.99
C SER A 141 7.68 3.20 -5.63
N GLY A 142 8.19 2.59 -4.57
CA GLY A 142 8.24 3.22 -3.25
C GLY A 142 9.63 3.13 -2.66
N ASN A 143 9.99 4.13 -1.85
CA ASN A 143 11.26 4.17 -1.13
C ASN A 143 11.15 5.00 0.15
N PHE A 144 12.27 5.13 0.86
CA PHE A 144 12.38 5.98 2.04
C PHE A 144 13.68 6.76 2.03
N SER A 145 13.68 7.88 2.76
CA SER A 145 14.86 8.68 3.09
C SER A 145 14.94 8.89 4.60
N LEU A 146 16.16 9.02 5.15
CA LEU A 146 16.36 9.39 6.55
C LEU A 146 16.13 10.88 6.73
N LEU A 147 15.61 11.27 7.90
CA LEU A 147 15.46 12.66 8.32
C LEU A 147 16.69 13.21 9.04
#